data_AF-A0A4Y5Z062-F1
#
_entry.id   AF-A0A4Y5Z062-F1
#
_cell.length_a   1.000
_cell.length_b   1.000
_cell.length_c   1.000
_cell.angle_alpha   90.00
_cell.angle_beta   90.00
_cell.angle_gamma   90.00
#
_symmetry.space_group_name_H-M   'P 1'
#
loop_
_entity.id
_entity.type
_entity.pdbx_description
1 polymer ?
#
loop_
_entity_poly.entity_id
_entity_poly.type
_entity_poly.pdbx_seq_one_letter_code
_entity_poly.pdbx_strand_id
1 'polypeptide(L)'
;MRARIIGIVVLLALIGAVAWQMHADTAELRAHTLTNLDPVDVKRIDLTMKGVAPQHFERSGDGWTGVDQGRPADLALLAETPVAEWKPASDFDLAKLGLTPPLAVLTLDDTRIEYGDMAALGRQRYARVGNRIAFIPAQALPRAPRTKALPTDPM
;
A
#
# COMPACT_ATOMS: atom_id res chain seq x y z
N MET A 1 -4.73 49.42 13.72
CA MET A 1 -5.50 48.28 13.15
C MET A 1 -4.88 47.74 11.85
N ARG A 2 -4.56 48.57 10.85
CA ARG A 2 -3.99 48.13 9.56
C ARG A 2 -2.71 47.26 9.69
N ALA A 3 -1.76 47.65 10.54
CA ALA A 3 -0.54 46.88 10.77
C ALA A 3 -0.80 45.48 11.40
N ARG A 4 -1.84 45.35 12.24
CA ARG A 4 -2.24 44.04 12.81
C ARG A 4 -2.87 43.14 11.75
N ILE A 5 -3.68 43.70 10.86
CA ILE A 5 -4.29 42.96 9.74
C ILE A 5 -3.20 42.47 8.78
N ILE A 6 -2.24 43.33 8.44
CA ILE A 6 -1.09 42.95 7.60
C ILE A 6 -0.30 41.81 8.27
N GLY A 7 -0.02 41.91 9.58
CA GLY A 7 0.65 40.85 10.31
C GLY A 7 -0.10 39.50 10.28
N ILE A 8 -1.43 39.52 10.41
CA ILE A 8 -2.25 38.31 10.34
C ILE A 8 -2.24 37.72 8.92
N VAL A 9 -2.35 38.55 7.89
CA VAL A 9 -2.31 38.08 6.48
C VAL A 9 -0.96 37.44 6.16
N VAL A 10 0.14 38.05 6.59
CA VAL A 10 1.48 37.47 6.42
C VAL A 10 1.60 36.15 7.17
N LEU A 11 1.11 36.07 8.41
CA LEU A 11 1.13 34.84 9.19
C LEU A 11 0.32 33.72 8.51
N LEU A 12 -0.89 34.02 8.02
CA LEU A 12 -1.72 33.04 7.30
C LEU A 12 -1.07 32.60 5.99
N ALA A 13 -0.43 33.52 5.25
CA ALA A 13 0.30 33.19 4.05
C ALA A 13 1.50 32.25 4.33
N LEU A 14 2.23 32.49 5.43
CA LEU A 14 3.32 31.62 5.85
C LEU A 14 2.82 30.22 6.26
N ILE A 15 1.73 30.14 7.01
CA ILE A 15 1.11 28.85 7.39
C ILE A 15 0.65 28.08 6.14
N GLY A 16 -0.01 28.77 5.19
CA GLY A 16 -0.44 28.17 3.93
C GLY A 16 0.73 27.66 3.09
N ALA A 17 1.83 28.41 3.01
CA ALA A 17 3.03 28.00 2.30
C ALA A 17 3.67 26.74 2.91
N VAL A 18 3.76 26.66 4.25
CA VAL A 18 4.28 25.48 4.94
C VAL A 18 3.38 24.25 4.72
N ALA A 19 2.06 24.43 4.82
CA ALA A 19 1.11 23.34 4.58
C ALA A 19 1.20 22.82 3.13
N TRP A 20 1.38 23.71 2.16
CA TRP A 20 1.56 23.32 0.77
C TRP A 20 2.88 22.59 0.54
N GLN A 21 3.97 23.05 1.15
CA GLN A 21 5.27 22.39 1.04
C GLN A 21 5.23 20.98 1.62
N MET A 22 4.62 20.79 2.80
CA MET A 22 4.42 19.45 3.36
C MET A 22 3.58 18.54 2.46
N HIS A 23 2.56 19.09 1.80
CA HIS A 23 1.75 18.32 0.86
C HIS A 23 2.53 17.94 -0.41
N ALA A 24 3.38 18.83 -0.91
CA ALA A 24 4.23 18.57 -2.07
C ALA A 24 5.31 17.52 -1.75
N ASP A 25 5.99 17.65 -0.62
CA ASP A 25 7.03 16.72 -0.17
C ASP A 25 6.44 15.31 0.06
N THR A 26 5.25 15.22 0.66
CA THR A 26 4.55 13.93 0.83
C THR A 26 4.05 13.34 -0.48
N ALA A 27 3.72 14.17 -1.49
CA ALA A 27 3.35 13.69 -2.82
C ALA A 27 4.56 13.17 -3.59
N GLU A 28 5.74 13.80 -3.44
CA GLU A 28 6.99 13.35 -4.06
C GLU A 28 7.46 12.02 -3.45
N LEU A 29 7.43 11.88 -2.12
CA LEU A 29 7.72 10.62 -1.44
C LEU A 29 6.80 9.48 -1.91
N ARG A 30 5.49 9.77 -2.08
CA ARG A 30 4.51 8.79 -2.60
C ARG A 30 4.66 8.47 -4.09
N ALA A 31 5.38 9.29 -4.86
CA ALA A 31 5.73 8.92 -6.24
C ALA A 31 6.67 7.70 -6.28
N HIS A 32 7.36 7.43 -5.18
CA HIS A 32 8.27 6.29 -5.01
C HIS A 32 7.66 5.13 -4.21
N THR A 33 6.34 5.10 -4.00
CA THR A 33 5.65 3.98 -3.35
C THR A 33 4.81 3.19 -4.35
N LEU A 34 4.34 2.00 -3.95
CA LEU A 34 3.50 1.13 -4.78
C LEU A 34 2.20 1.82 -5.22
N THR A 35 1.62 2.63 -4.32
CA THR A 35 0.45 3.45 -4.60
C THR A 35 0.62 4.83 -3.99
N ASN A 36 -0.18 5.79 -4.43
CA ASN A 36 -0.26 7.14 -3.83
C ASN A 36 -1.32 7.22 -2.71
N LEU A 37 -1.86 6.07 -2.28
CA LEU A 37 -2.88 6.00 -1.23
C LEU A 37 -2.22 6.19 0.13
N ASP A 38 -2.88 6.94 0.99
CA ASP A 38 -2.55 6.97 2.42
C ASP A 38 -3.19 5.74 3.10
N PRO A 39 -2.42 4.87 3.78
CA PRO A 39 -2.94 3.73 4.52
C PRO A 39 -4.05 4.09 5.51
N VAL A 40 -4.01 5.29 6.10
CA VAL A 40 -5.02 5.73 7.06
C VAL A 40 -6.34 6.14 6.40
N ASP A 41 -6.36 6.35 5.09
CA ASP A 41 -7.56 6.73 4.35
C ASP A 41 -8.24 5.53 3.67
N VAL A 42 -7.57 4.36 3.61
CA VAL A 42 -8.11 3.14 3.01
C VAL A 42 -9.37 2.70 3.76
N LYS A 43 -10.43 2.38 3.01
CA LYS A 43 -11.73 1.97 3.55
C LYS A 43 -12.07 0.52 3.26
N ARG A 44 -11.62 -0.02 2.13
CA ARG A 44 -11.89 -1.39 1.71
C ARG A 44 -10.60 -2.11 1.35
N ILE A 45 -10.45 -3.34 1.81
CA ILE A 45 -9.32 -4.19 1.49
C ILE A 45 -9.81 -5.56 1.06
N ASP A 46 -9.47 -5.94 -0.17
CA ASP A 46 -9.68 -7.28 -0.70
C ASP A 46 -8.34 -7.97 -0.94
N LEU A 47 -8.15 -9.15 -0.35
CA LEU A 47 -6.95 -9.96 -0.55
C LEU A 47 -7.32 -11.33 -1.08
N THR A 48 -6.78 -11.66 -2.25
CA THR A 48 -6.82 -13.01 -2.82
C THR A 48 -5.41 -13.54 -2.99
N MET A 49 -5.15 -14.76 -2.56
CA MET A 49 -3.83 -15.38 -2.70
C MET A 49 -3.98 -16.87 -2.96
N LYS A 50 -3.08 -17.44 -3.77
CA LYS A 50 -3.08 -18.87 -4.06
C LYS A 50 -2.96 -19.68 -2.76
N GLY A 51 -3.93 -20.55 -2.50
CA GLY A 51 -3.95 -21.43 -1.33
C GLY A 51 -4.54 -20.81 -0.05
N VAL A 52 -5.07 -19.60 -0.11
CA VAL A 52 -5.74 -18.94 1.03
C VAL A 52 -7.14 -18.50 0.60
N ALA A 53 -8.14 -18.69 1.48
CA ALA A 53 -9.49 -18.19 1.23
C ALA A 53 -9.46 -16.67 0.99
N PRO A 54 -10.26 -16.14 0.04
CA PRO A 54 -10.38 -14.70 -0.17
C PRO A 54 -10.76 -13.98 1.13
N GLN A 55 -10.16 -12.83 1.36
CA GLN A 55 -10.39 -12.02 2.55
C GLN A 55 -10.89 -10.64 2.15
N HIS A 56 -11.88 -10.17 2.89
CA HIS A 56 -12.53 -8.90 2.67
C HIS A 56 -12.62 -8.17 4.00
N PHE A 57 -12.19 -6.91 4.01
CA PHE A 57 -12.23 -6.04 5.17
C PHE A 57 -12.82 -4.70 4.77
N GLU A 58 -13.74 -4.20 5.59
CA GLU A 58 -14.31 -2.86 5.44
C GLU A 58 -14.08 -2.07 6.72
N ARG A 59 -13.80 -0.78 6.59
CA ARG A 59 -13.64 0.10 7.73
C ARG A 59 -15.01 0.52 8.25
N SER A 60 -15.24 0.29 9.55
CA SER A 60 -16.50 0.60 10.24
C SER A 60 -16.20 1.39 11.51
N GLY A 61 -16.52 2.68 11.49
CA GLY A 61 -16.18 3.61 12.58
C GLY A 61 -14.66 3.73 12.73
N ASP A 62 -14.17 3.54 13.96
CA ASP A 62 -12.73 3.60 14.29
C ASP A 62 -11.99 2.28 14.03
N GLY A 63 -12.68 1.24 13.58
CA GLY A 63 -12.13 -0.11 13.44
C GLY A 63 -12.37 -0.74 12.07
N TRP A 64 -11.87 -1.96 11.91
CA TRP A 64 -12.11 -2.79 10.73
C TRP A 64 -13.12 -3.90 11.05
N THR A 65 -13.98 -4.21 10.08
CA THR A 65 -14.82 -5.41 10.10
C THR A 65 -13.98 -6.61 9.67
N GLY A 66 -14.05 -7.72 10.41
CA GLY A 66 -13.32 -8.95 10.10
C GLY A 66 -12.82 -9.70 11.33
N VAL A 67 -12.25 -10.90 11.09
CA VAL A 67 -11.84 -11.85 12.14
C VAL A 67 -10.52 -11.45 12.82
N ASP A 68 -9.72 -10.60 12.18
CA ASP A 68 -8.39 -10.21 12.64
C ASP A 68 -8.22 -8.69 12.50
N GLN A 69 -8.29 -7.95 13.61
CA GLN A 69 -8.33 -6.49 13.61
C GLN A 69 -6.98 -5.83 13.28
N GLY A 70 -5.85 -6.51 13.48
CA GLY A 70 -4.51 -5.95 13.20
C GLY A 70 -4.07 -6.14 11.75
N ARG A 71 -4.56 -7.20 11.11
CA ARG A 71 -4.24 -7.56 9.73
C ARG A 71 -4.60 -6.51 8.66
N PRO A 72 -5.80 -5.89 8.65
CA PRO A 72 -6.13 -4.90 7.64
C PRO A 72 -5.23 -3.66 7.70
N ALA A 73 -4.79 -3.25 8.91
CA ALA A 73 -3.80 -2.18 9.05
C ALA A 73 -2.44 -2.58 8.44
N ASP A 74 -1.96 -3.80 8.72
CA ASP A 74 -0.74 -4.35 8.10
C ASP A 74 -0.84 -4.41 6.56
N LEU A 75 -2.02 -4.72 6.02
CA LEU A 75 -2.27 -4.77 4.57
C LEU A 75 -2.34 -3.38 3.94
N ALA A 76 -2.97 -2.41 4.61
CA ALA A 76 -3.02 -1.03 4.16
C ALA A 76 -1.61 -0.42 4.07
N LEU A 77 -0.72 -0.74 5.02
CA LEU A 77 0.69 -0.30 4.99
C LEU A 77 1.47 -0.79 3.76
N LEU A 78 1.02 -1.84 3.07
CA LEU A 78 1.66 -2.29 1.83
C LEU A 78 1.49 -1.27 0.68
N ALA A 79 0.52 -0.36 0.76
CA ALA A 79 0.38 0.78 -0.17
C ALA A 79 1.66 1.62 -0.25
N GLU A 80 2.28 1.87 0.90
CA GLU A 80 3.48 2.69 1.06
C GLU A 80 4.78 1.92 0.79
N THR A 81 4.69 0.69 0.26
CA THR A 81 5.90 -0.10 -0.05
C THR A 81 6.78 0.72 -1.00
N PRO A 82 8.05 0.99 -0.63
CA PRO A 82 8.94 1.75 -1.48
C PRO A 82 9.30 0.95 -2.72
N VAL A 83 9.26 1.62 -3.86
CA VAL A 83 9.56 1.12 -5.19
C VAL A 83 10.84 1.78 -5.67
N ALA A 84 11.83 0.97 -6.02
CA ALA A 84 13.09 1.48 -6.54
C ALA A 84 12.92 2.08 -7.94
N GLU A 85 12.13 1.43 -8.79
CA GLU A 85 11.89 1.86 -10.16
C GLU A 85 10.55 1.34 -10.69
N TRP A 86 9.86 2.20 -11.43
CA TRP A 86 8.68 1.84 -12.23
C TRP A 86 9.07 1.65 -13.69
N LYS A 87 8.60 0.55 -14.28
CA LYS A 87 8.72 0.26 -15.71
C LYS A 87 7.34 0.07 -16.33
N PRO A 88 7.14 0.40 -17.62
CA PRO A 88 5.87 0.15 -18.28
C PRO A 88 5.65 -1.36 -18.45
N ALA A 89 4.42 -1.82 -18.24
CA ALA A 89 4.10 -3.26 -18.30
C ALA A 89 4.30 -3.85 -19.71
N SER A 90 4.25 -3.01 -20.75
CA SER A 90 4.52 -3.39 -22.14
C SER A 90 5.92 -3.94 -22.38
N ASP A 91 6.88 -3.61 -21.52
CA ASP A 91 8.27 -4.03 -21.67
C ASP A 91 8.49 -5.46 -21.16
N PHE A 92 7.49 -6.08 -20.56
CA PHE A 92 7.59 -7.38 -19.90
C PHE A 92 6.51 -8.35 -20.35
N ASP A 93 6.89 -9.63 -20.35
CA ASP A 93 5.96 -10.74 -20.46
C ASP A 93 5.41 -11.10 -19.08
N LEU A 94 4.15 -10.72 -18.82
CA LEU A 94 3.48 -10.89 -17.53
C LEU A 94 3.41 -12.35 -17.07
N ALA A 95 3.34 -13.31 -17.99
CA ALA A 95 3.32 -14.73 -17.65
C ALA A 95 4.70 -15.17 -17.09
N LYS A 96 5.79 -14.68 -17.68
CA LYS A 96 7.16 -14.96 -17.19
C LYS A 96 7.44 -14.34 -15.83
N LEU A 97 6.76 -13.23 -15.51
CA LEU A 97 6.88 -12.59 -14.19
C LEU A 97 5.93 -13.19 -13.14
N GLY A 98 5.15 -14.22 -13.48
CA GLY A 98 4.15 -14.79 -12.56
C GLY A 98 3.02 -13.82 -12.22
N LEU A 99 2.76 -12.82 -13.08
CA LEU A 99 1.62 -11.90 -12.99
C LEU A 99 0.40 -12.42 -13.78
N THR A 100 0.53 -13.57 -14.45
CA THR A 100 -0.57 -14.24 -15.16
C THR A 100 -0.43 -15.76 -15.03
N PRO A 101 -1.16 -16.42 -14.10
CA PRO A 101 -1.96 -15.80 -13.03
C PRO A 101 -1.08 -15.19 -11.93
N PRO A 102 -1.51 -14.09 -11.29
CA PRO A 102 -0.77 -13.49 -10.17
C PRO A 102 -0.76 -14.42 -8.95
N LEU A 103 0.30 -14.35 -8.14
CA LEU A 103 0.43 -15.13 -6.90
C LEU A 103 -0.50 -14.61 -5.80
N ALA A 104 -0.58 -13.29 -5.67
CA ALA A 104 -1.49 -12.60 -4.78
C ALA A 104 -2.03 -11.34 -5.45
N VAL A 105 -3.22 -10.95 -5.06
CA VAL A 105 -3.90 -9.74 -5.50
C VAL A 105 -4.39 -9.03 -4.25
N LEU A 106 -3.91 -7.82 -4.03
CA LEU A 106 -4.37 -6.92 -3.00
C LEU A 106 -5.11 -5.77 -3.68
N THR A 107 -6.36 -5.54 -3.31
CA THR A 107 -7.13 -4.38 -3.75
C THR A 107 -7.34 -3.48 -2.54
N LEU A 108 -6.85 -2.25 -2.62
CA LEU A 108 -7.05 -1.21 -1.62
C LEU A 108 -7.98 -0.18 -2.23
N ASP A 109 -9.20 -0.07 -1.69
CA ASP A 109 -10.32 0.66 -2.27
C ASP A 109 -10.57 0.23 -3.73
N ASP A 110 -10.10 1.00 -4.70
CA ASP A 110 -10.19 0.71 -6.15
C ASP A 110 -8.81 0.44 -6.79
N THR A 111 -7.74 0.51 -6.00
CA THR A 111 -6.37 0.29 -6.47
C THR A 111 -6.00 -1.18 -6.35
N ARG A 112 -5.91 -1.84 -7.50
CA ARG A 112 -5.49 -3.24 -7.61
C ARG A 112 -3.98 -3.36 -7.74
N ILE A 113 -3.38 -4.12 -6.84
CA ILE A 113 -1.96 -4.46 -6.80
C ILE A 113 -1.83 -5.97 -7.02
N GLU A 114 -1.13 -6.36 -8.08
CA GLU A 114 -0.89 -7.76 -8.42
C GLU A 114 0.56 -8.12 -8.10
N TYR A 115 0.77 -9.20 -7.33
CA TYR A 115 2.08 -9.67 -6.94
C TYR A 115 2.47 -10.87 -7.78
N GLY A 116 3.60 -10.76 -8.46
CA GLY A 116 4.21 -11.79 -9.28
C GLY A 116 5.31 -12.56 -8.55
N ASP A 117 6.12 -13.27 -9.32
CA ASP A 117 7.22 -14.09 -8.82
C ASP A 117 8.43 -13.25 -8.37
N MET A 118 9.42 -13.91 -7.77
CA MET A 118 10.70 -13.30 -7.41
C MET A 118 11.47 -12.90 -8.68
N ALA A 119 12.11 -11.74 -8.63
CA ALA A 119 13.04 -11.32 -9.66
C ALA A 119 14.30 -12.19 -9.64
N ALA A 120 14.83 -12.51 -10.82
CA ALA A 120 16.00 -13.39 -10.96
C ALA A 120 17.28 -12.82 -10.31
N LEU A 121 17.36 -11.50 -10.14
CA LEU A 121 18.52 -10.77 -9.64
C LEU A 121 18.19 -10.13 -8.27
N GLY A 122 18.08 -10.95 -7.22
CA GLY A 122 18.06 -10.49 -5.82
C GLY A 122 16.81 -10.88 -5.02
N ARG A 123 16.70 -10.36 -3.79
CA ARG A 123 15.55 -10.55 -2.89
C ARG A 123 14.40 -9.58 -3.23
N GLN A 124 14.08 -9.46 -4.51
CA GLN A 124 13.03 -8.57 -5.01
C GLN A 124 11.92 -9.37 -5.70
N ARG A 125 10.74 -8.78 -5.82
CA ARG A 125 9.54 -9.36 -6.42
C ARG A 125 8.91 -8.37 -7.39
N TYR A 126 8.25 -8.89 -8.41
CA TYR A 126 7.45 -8.09 -9.31
C TYR A 126 6.10 -7.73 -8.67
N ALA A 127 5.74 -6.46 -8.73
CA ALA A 127 4.39 -6.00 -8.42
C ALA A 127 3.87 -5.16 -9.58
N ARG A 128 2.58 -5.28 -9.90
CA ARG A 128 1.93 -4.53 -10.97
C ARG A 128 0.80 -3.70 -10.39
N VAL A 129 0.74 -2.45 -10.82
CA VAL A 129 -0.37 -1.52 -10.53
C VAL A 129 -0.77 -0.88 -11.85
N GLY A 130 -1.99 -1.17 -12.31
CA GLY A 130 -2.49 -0.73 -13.61
C GLY A 130 -1.61 -1.20 -14.77
N ASN A 131 -0.95 -0.25 -15.47
CA ASN A 131 -0.07 -0.53 -16.61
C ASN A 131 1.43 -0.37 -16.30
N ARG A 132 1.81 -0.41 -15.02
CA ARG A 132 3.21 -0.27 -14.58
C ARG A 132 3.61 -1.44 -13.71
N ILE A 133 4.89 -1.80 -13.78
CA ILE A 133 5.53 -2.86 -13.01
C ILE A 133 6.61 -2.23 -12.14
N ALA A 134 6.63 -2.62 -10.87
CA ALA A 134 7.58 -2.22 -9.86
C ALA A 134 8.39 -3.43 -9.39
N PHE A 135 9.64 -3.17 -9.00
CA PHE A 135 10.46 -4.10 -8.24
C PHE A 135 10.36 -3.75 -6.76
N ILE A 136 9.79 -4.65 -5.97
CA ILE A 136 9.59 -4.46 -4.53
C ILE A 136 10.42 -5.45 -3.72
N PRO A 137 10.76 -5.15 -2.46
CA PRO A 137 11.40 -6.12 -1.58
C PRO A 137 10.55 -7.39 -1.41
N ALA A 138 11.17 -8.57 -1.38
CA ALA A 138 10.46 -9.85 -1.26
C ALA A 138 9.55 -9.95 -0.01
N GLN A 139 9.85 -9.17 1.04
CA GLN A 139 9.09 -9.10 2.28
C GLN A 139 7.77 -8.31 2.20
N ALA A 140 7.57 -7.53 1.14
CA ALA A 140 6.37 -6.73 0.91
C ALA A 140 5.22 -7.53 0.26
N LEU A 141 5.15 -8.83 0.54
CA LEU A 141 4.05 -9.70 0.14
C LEU A 141 3.03 -9.80 1.30
N PRO A 142 1.71 -9.71 1.02
CA PRO A 142 0.69 -10.03 2.01
C PRO A 142 0.94 -11.41 2.63
N ARG A 143 1.09 -11.46 3.96
CA ARG A 143 1.31 -12.72 4.66
C ARG A 143 0.01 -13.50 4.83
N ALA A 144 0.09 -14.83 4.84
CA ALA A 144 -1.05 -15.68 5.17
C ALA A 144 -1.61 -15.36 6.58
N PRO A 145 -2.90 -15.61 6.85
CA PRO A 145 -3.48 -15.44 8.19
C PRO A 145 -2.65 -16.16 9.24
N ARG A 146 -2.36 -15.48 10.36
CA ARG A 146 -1.84 -16.18 11.54
C ARG A 146 -3.00 -17.01 12.07
N THR A 147 -3.02 -18.31 11.77
CA THR A 147 -3.94 -19.22 12.46
C THR A 147 -3.63 -19.13 13.95
N LYS A 148 -4.66 -18.89 14.76
CA LYS A 148 -4.63 -18.87 16.23
C LYS A 148 -3.72 -20.00 16.71
N ALA A 149 -2.70 -19.65 17.52
CA ALA A 149 -1.71 -20.60 18.01
C ALA A 149 -2.40 -21.88 18.52
N LEU A 150 -1.86 -23.04 18.16
CA LEU A 150 -2.29 -24.31 18.73
C LEU A 150 -2.33 -24.17 20.26
N PRO A 151 -3.36 -24.68 20.94
CA PRO A 151 -3.37 -24.73 22.39
C PRO A 151 -2.14 -25.53 22.84
N THR A 152 -1.14 -24.84 23.37
CA THR A 152 -0.14 -25.48 24.22
C THR A 152 -0.82 -25.70 25.56
N ASP A 153 -1.50 -26.84 25.68
CA ASP A 153 -1.95 -27.35 26.97
C ASP A 153 -0.70 -27.91 27.67
N PRO A 154 -0.25 -27.33 28.80
CA PRO A 154 0.80 -27.95 29.60
C PRO A 154 0.21 -29.19 30.28
N MET A 155 0.68 -30.37 29.89
CA MET A 155 0.49 -31.60 30.69
C MET A 155 1.24 -31.50 32.01
#